data_AF-A0A1H6A228-F1
#
_entry.id   AF-A0A1H6A228-F1
#
_cell.length_a   1.000
_cell.length_b   1.000
_cell.length_c   1.000
_cell.angle_alpha   90.00
_cell.angle_beta   90.00
_cell.angle_gamma   90.00
#
_symmetry.space_group_name_H-M   'P 1'
#
loop_
_entity.id
_entity.type
_entity.pdbx_description
1 polymer ?
#
loop_
_entity_poly.entity_id
_entity_poly.type
_entity_poly.pdbx_seq_one_letter_code
_entity_poly.pdbx_strand_id
1 'polypeptide(L)'
;MKKLEYYLVTMLVLCASLVLFGCGKTAEKTESWAYIHEPGEEILSFYDDGEALYKGEKYSYSKDDSYIMLDDDNGDHFGLRYVMEGDTMLLYEKSTYEYDGQKDTDGIVGVWKQDNGWEYQFTDDGKFSEENIFFGRYTVDEENSCIKLMYDDPIEDAYLYYELDGDELTIDYPWPMVKTEAKS
;
A
#
# COMPACT_ATOMS: atom_id res chain seq x y z
N MET A 1 62.79 -17.12 22.08
CA MET A 1 61.35 -17.36 22.37
C MET A 1 60.53 -16.07 22.23
N LYS A 2 60.91 -14.94 22.86
CA LYS A 2 60.19 -13.65 22.76
C LYS A 2 59.88 -13.14 21.33
N LYS A 3 60.72 -13.43 20.33
CA LYS A 3 60.48 -13.03 18.93
C LYS A 3 59.41 -13.88 18.24
N LEU A 4 59.30 -15.16 18.61
CA LEU A 4 58.32 -16.10 18.03
C LEU A 4 56.90 -15.80 18.55
N GLU A 5 56.79 -15.43 19.82
CA GLU A 5 55.55 -14.96 20.46
C GLU A 5 55.04 -13.67 19.80
N TYR A 6 55.94 -12.75 19.44
CA TYR A 6 55.57 -11.50 18.77
C TYR A 6 54.99 -11.75 17.37
N TYR A 7 55.59 -12.65 16.58
CA TYR A 7 55.09 -13.00 15.25
C TYR A 7 53.73 -13.71 15.29
N LEU A 8 53.53 -14.60 16.27
CA LEU A 8 52.25 -15.30 16.49
C LEU A 8 51.12 -14.32 16.85
N VAL A 9 51.39 -13.34 17.73
CA VAL A 9 50.41 -12.32 18.10
C VAL A 9 50.10 -11.39 16.92
N THR A 10 51.09 -10.96 16.15
CA THR A 10 50.84 -10.12 14.96
C THR A 10 50.09 -10.85 13.84
N MET A 11 50.31 -12.16 13.66
CA MET A 11 49.59 -12.96 12.66
C MET A 11 48.12 -13.18 13.06
N LEU A 12 47.85 -13.32 14.36
CA LEU A 12 46.49 -13.52 14.89
C LEU A 12 45.64 -12.24 14.81
N VAL A 13 46.27 -11.06 14.96
CA VAL A 13 45.63 -9.75 14.73
C VAL A 13 45.31 -9.52 13.24
N LEU A 14 46.18 -9.98 12.33
CA LEU A 14 45.95 -9.85 10.88
C LEU A 14 44.83 -10.77 10.35
N CYS A 15 44.69 -11.97 10.93
CA CYS A 15 43.59 -12.88 10.60
C CYS A 15 42.25 -12.40 11.17
N ALA A 16 42.24 -11.73 12.33
CA ALA A 16 41.01 -11.17 12.93
C ALA A 16 40.44 -9.99 12.12
N SER A 17 41.28 -9.23 11.40
CA SER A 17 40.81 -8.12 10.55
C SER A 17 40.16 -8.58 9.23
N LEU A 18 40.31 -9.85 8.84
CA LEU A 18 39.70 -10.39 7.61
C LEU A 18 38.26 -10.87 7.81
N VAL A 19 37.78 -10.96 9.04
CA VAL A 19 36.41 -11.42 9.35
C VAL A 19 35.38 -10.27 9.33
N LEU A 20 35.82 -9.03 9.17
CA LEU A 20 34.92 -7.85 9.09
C LEU A 20 34.53 -7.47 7.66
N PHE A 21 35.01 -8.18 6.65
CA PHE A 21 34.50 -8.12 5.27
C PHE A 21 33.66 -9.36 4.94
N GLY A 22 32.85 -9.81 5.90
CA GLY A 22 31.66 -10.55 5.52
C GLY A 22 30.83 -9.63 4.63
N CYS A 23 30.96 -9.80 3.31
CA CYS A 23 29.99 -9.34 2.33
C CYS A 23 28.64 -9.93 2.72
N GLY A 24 27.94 -9.31 3.67
CA GLY A 24 26.50 -9.43 3.73
C GLY A 24 26.02 -8.91 2.39
N LYS A 25 25.51 -9.78 1.53
CA LYS A 25 24.77 -9.33 0.35
C LYS A 25 23.70 -8.40 0.89
N THR A 26 23.79 -7.13 0.54
CA THR A 26 22.69 -6.20 0.79
C THR A 26 21.55 -6.72 -0.06
N ALA A 27 20.37 -6.91 0.55
CA ALA A 27 19.21 -7.41 -0.17
C ALA A 27 18.98 -6.57 -1.42
N GLU A 28 18.79 -7.25 -2.55
CA GLU A 28 18.60 -6.58 -3.84
C GLU A 28 17.13 -6.24 -3.99
N LYS A 29 16.85 -4.97 -4.31
CA LYS A 29 15.50 -4.52 -4.61
C LYS A 29 15.03 -5.16 -5.91
N THR A 30 13.96 -5.95 -5.84
CA THR A 30 13.42 -6.73 -6.96
C THR A 30 12.35 -5.96 -7.73
N GLU A 31 11.57 -5.13 -7.03
CA GLU A 31 10.49 -4.31 -7.58
C GLU A 31 10.40 -2.98 -6.83
N SER A 32 9.95 -1.93 -7.53
CA SER A 32 9.68 -0.63 -6.94
C SER A 32 8.55 0.08 -7.68
N TRP A 33 7.70 0.76 -6.92
CA TRP A 33 6.47 1.37 -7.37
C TRP A 33 6.29 2.74 -6.72
N ALA A 34 5.81 3.69 -7.51
CA ALA A 34 5.42 5.04 -7.09
C ALA A 34 4.04 5.35 -7.63
N TYR A 35 3.31 6.28 -7.00
CA TYR A 35 2.08 6.80 -7.60
C TYR A 35 2.38 7.46 -8.93
N ILE A 36 1.48 7.32 -9.92
CA ILE A 36 1.68 7.92 -11.24
C ILE A 36 1.76 9.45 -11.20
N HIS A 37 1.09 10.08 -10.24
CA HIS A 37 1.09 11.54 -10.05
C HIS A 37 2.34 12.03 -9.30
N GLU A 38 3.06 11.14 -8.62
CA GLU A 38 4.29 11.42 -7.87
C GLU A 38 5.38 10.36 -8.15
N PRO A 39 5.82 10.18 -9.41
CA PRO A 39 6.67 9.05 -9.82
C PRO A 39 8.11 9.11 -9.25
N GLY A 40 8.47 10.22 -8.59
CA GLY A 40 9.77 10.41 -7.96
C GLY A 40 9.85 9.90 -6.52
N GLU A 41 8.71 9.57 -5.92
CA GLU A 41 8.60 9.10 -4.54
C GLU A 41 8.24 7.61 -4.52
N GLU A 42 9.15 6.79 -4.02
CA GLU A 42 8.90 5.35 -3.87
C GLU A 42 7.89 5.12 -2.76
N ILE A 43 6.77 4.49 -3.11
CA ILE A 43 5.68 4.18 -2.19
C ILE A 43 5.73 2.72 -1.77
N LEU A 44 6.11 1.82 -2.67
CA LEU A 44 6.16 0.39 -2.41
C LEU A 44 7.40 -0.21 -3.08
N SER A 45 8.22 -0.94 -2.33
CA SER A 45 9.32 -1.72 -2.90
C SER A 45 9.47 -3.07 -2.24
N PHE A 46 10.00 -4.02 -3.00
CA PHE A 46 10.19 -5.40 -2.57
C PHE A 46 11.65 -5.79 -2.72
N TYR A 47 12.11 -6.66 -1.82
CA TYR A 47 13.48 -7.13 -1.76
C TYR A 47 13.55 -8.67 -1.86
N ASP A 48 14.70 -9.20 -2.29
CA ASP A 48 14.92 -10.62 -2.53
C ASP A 48 15.05 -11.47 -1.25
N ASP A 49 15.11 -10.83 -0.09
CA ASP A 49 15.16 -11.45 1.23
C ASP A 49 13.79 -11.57 1.91
N GLY A 50 12.71 -11.13 1.25
CA GLY A 50 11.34 -11.17 1.78
C GLY A 50 10.93 -9.91 2.55
N GLU A 51 11.72 -8.84 2.49
CA GLU A 51 11.37 -7.54 3.04
C GLU A 51 10.67 -6.64 2.01
N ALA A 52 9.80 -5.76 2.49
CA ALA A 52 9.14 -4.73 1.72
C ALA A 52 9.28 -3.37 2.42
N LEU A 53 9.30 -2.30 1.63
CA LEU A 53 9.03 -0.95 2.12
C LEU A 53 7.66 -0.53 1.60
N TYR A 54 6.81 -0.02 2.47
CA TYR A 54 5.52 0.57 2.11
C TYR A 54 5.33 1.88 2.86
N LYS A 55 5.13 2.98 2.12
CA LYS A 55 5.02 4.36 2.63
C LYS A 55 6.14 4.75 3.61
N GLY A 56 7.35 4.26 3.33
CA GLY A 56 8.55 4.53 4.13
C GLY A 56 8.75 3.64 5.35
N GLU A 57 7.79 2.75 5.66
CA GLU A 57 7.90 1.77 6.73
C GLU A 57 8.31 0.40 6.19
N LYS A 58 8.96 -0.39 7.04
CA LYS A 58 9.52 -1.69 6.69
C LYS A 58 8.63 -2.81 7.20
N TYR A 59 8.42 -3.80 6.34
CA TYR A 59 7.61 -4.98 6.60
C TYR A 59 8.31 -6.23 6.09
N SER A 60 7.95 -7.39 6.63
CA SER A 60 8.08 -8.63 5.85
C SER A 60 6.86 -8.79 4.96
N TYR A 61 7.00 -9.48 3.82
CA TYR A 61 5.89 -9.62 2.89
C TYR A 61 5.73 -11.00 2.28
N SER A 62 4.50 -11.27 1.85
CA SER A 62 4.19 -12.29 0.84
C SER A 62 3.22 -11.70 -0.18
N LYS A 63 3.23 -12.22 -1.40
CA LYS A 63 2.45 -11.68 -2.52
C LYS A 63 1.89 -12.83 -3.36
N ASP A 64 0.60 -12.74 -3.69
CA ASP A 64 -0.07 -13.60 -4.67
C ASP A 64 -0.62 -12.75 -5.82
N ASP A 65 -1.49 -13.30 -6.67
CA ASP A 65 -2.02 -12.60 -7.85
C ASP A 65 -3.02 -11.47 -7.54
N SER A 66 -3.43 -11.29 -6.28
CA SER A 66 -4.48 -10.33 -5.88
C SER A 66 -4.12 -9.50 -4.65
N TYR A 67 -3.23 -9.99 -3.80
CA TYR A 67 -2.87 -9.35 -2.55
C TYR A 67 -1.35 -9.34 -2.31
N ILE A 68 -0.92 -8.25 -1.68
CA ILE A 68 0.37 -8.14 -0.98
C ILE A 68 0.05 -8.14 0.51
N MET A 69 0.48 -9.17 1.22
CA MET A 69 0.37 -9.27 2.67
C MET A 69 1.62 -8.67 3.29
N LEU A 70 1.43 -7.71 4.20
CA LEU A 70 2.50 -7.04 4.94
C LEU A 70 2.36 -7.39 6.42
N ASP A 71 3.48 -7.81 7.02
CA ASP A 71 3.59 -8.11 8.44
C ASP A 71 4.65 -7.20 9.05
N ASP A 72 4.27 -6.46 10.09
CA ASP A 72 5.17 -5.57 10.82
C ASP A 72 5.92 -6.30 11.94
N ASP A 73 6.90 -5.62 12.55
CA ASP A 73 7.70 -6.19 13.66
C ASP A 73 6.89 -6.37 14.96
N ASN A 74 5.70 -5.77 15.07
CA ASN A 74 4.80 -5.89 16.23
C ASN A 74 3.84 -7.08 16.11
N GLY A 75 3.78 -7.73 14.94
CA GLY A 75 2.87 -8.84 14.64
C GLY A 75 1.51 -8.40 14.09
N ASP A 76 1.36 -7.12 13.76
CA ASP A 76 0.22 -6.61 13.01
C ASP A 76 0.37 -6.99 11.54
N HIS A 77 -0.74 -7.36 10.91
CA HIS A 77 -0.77 -7.84 9.54
C HIS A 77 -1.92 -7.18 8.77
N PHE A 78 -1.65 -6.77 7.54
CA PHE A 78 -2.68 -6.25 6.64
C PHE A 78 -2.39 -6.59 5.18
N GLY A 79 -3.46 -6.71 4.40
CA GLY A 79 -3.40 -7.01 2.98
C GLY A 79 -3.69 -5.78 2.14
N LEU A 80 -2.84 -5.52 1.15
CA LEU A 80 -3.06 -4.55 0.08
C LEU A 80 -3.55 -5.30 -1.15
N ARG A 81 -4.79 -5.03 -1.58
CA ARG A 81 -5.29 -5.54 -2.86
C ARG A 81 -4.54 -4.84 -4.00
N TYR A 82 -4.27 -5.55 -5.08
CA TYR A 82 -3.71 -4.93 -6.27
C TYR A 82 -4.17 -5.62 -7.56
N VAL A 83 -4.09 -4.91 -8.67
CA VAL A 83 -4.34 -5.43 -10.01
C VAL A 83 -3.19 -5.01 -10.92
N MET A 84 -2.63 -5.96 -11.66
CA MET A 84 -1.59 -5.69 -12.66
C MET A 84 -2.22 -5.48 -14.04
N GLU A 85 -1.80 -4.41 -14.72
CA GLU A 85 -2.20 -4.09 -16.09
C GLU A 85 -0.96 -3.92 -16.95
N GLY A 86 -0.40 -5.06 -17.40
CA GLY A 86 0.88 -5.06 -18.13
C GLY A 86 2.03 -4.60 -17.23
N ASP A 87 2.55 -3.39 -17.48
CA ASP A 87 3.67 -2.81 -16.72
C ASP A 87 3.25 -1.83 -15.62
N THR A 88 1.95 -1.54 -15.51
CA THR A 88 1.37 -0.70 -14.45
C THR A 88 0.64 -1.54 -13.40
N MET A 89 0.42 -0.95 -12.23
CA MET A 89 -0.32 -1.57 -11.13
C MET A 89 -1.40 -0.59 -10.65
N LEU A 90 -2.58 -1.09 -10.34
CA LEU A 90 -3.54 -0.41 -9.47
C LEU A 90 -3.37 -0.98 -8.06
N LEU A 91 -2.89 -0.18 -7.12
CA LEU A 91 -2.77 -0.56 -5.72
C LEU A 91 -3.98 -0.02 -4.96
N TYR A 92 -4.64 -0.87 -4.18
CA TYR A 92 -5.82 -0.47 -3.43
C TYR A 92 -5.46 -0.13 -2.00
N GLU A 93 -5.79 1.09 -1.59
CA GLU A 93 -5.47 1.59 -0.26
C GLU A 93 -6.71 1.81 0.60
N LYS A 94 -6.65 1.32 1.83
CA LYS A 94 -7.72 1.41 2.81
C LYS A 94 -7.87 2.82 3.37
N SER A 95 -9.11 3.25 3.49
CA SER A 95 -9.52 4.46 4.21
C SER A 95 -10.88 4.21 4.83
N THR A 96 -11.01 4.46 6.13
CA THR A 96 -12.27 4.30 6.87
C THR A 96 -12.93 5.66 7.06
N TYR A 97 -14.23 5.70 6.83
CA TYR A 97 -15.08 6.89 6.95
C TYR A 97 -16.19 6.62 7.96
N GLU A 98 -16.54 7.61 8.76
CA GLU A 98 -17.63 7.56 9.72
C GLU A 98 -18.91 8.15 9.14
N TYR A 99 -20.05 7.55 9.44
CA TYR A 99 -21.36 8.02 9.00
C TYR A 99 -21.73 9.36 9.66
N ASP A 100 -22.00 10.39 8.84
CA ASP A 100 -22.46 11.70 9.29
C ASP A 100 -23.97 11.86 9.09
N GLY A 101 -24.75 11.28 9.98
CA GLY A 101 -26.21 11.41 9.97
C GLY A 101 -26.93 10.52 10.98
N GLN A 102 -28.26 10.51 10.90
CA GLN A 102 -29.07 9.45 11.52
C GLN A 102 -29.20 8.30 10.50
N LYS A 103 -28.78 7.10 10.89
CA LYS A 103 -28.78 5.95 9.99
C LYS A 103 -30.19 5.40 9.87
N ASP A 104 -30.91 5.89 8.86
CA ASP A 104 -32.27 5.46 8.53
C ASP A 104 -32.32 4.53 7.29
N THR A 105 -31.16 4.22 6.68
CA THR A 105 -31.05 3.42 5.46
C THR A 105 -30.05 2.28 5.62
N ASP A 106 -30.39 1.12 5.05
CA ASP A 106 -29.46 0.02 4.84
C ASP A 106 -28.52 0.33 3.67
N GLY A 107 -27.26 -0.10 3.76
CA GLY A 107 -26.25 0.09 2.71
C GLY A 107 -25.41 1.36 2.86
N ILE A 108 -24.83 1.81 1.74
CA ILE A 108 -23.84 2.91 1.70
C ILE A 108 -24.45 4.30 1.48
N VAL A 109 -25.77 4.41 1.32
CA VAL A 109 -26.44 5.69 1.09
C VAL A 109 -26.27 6.59 2.32
N GLY A 110 -25.84 7.83 2.11
CA GLY A 110 -25.58 8.81 3.15
C GLY A 110 -24.28 9.57 2.95
N VAL A 111 -23.86 10.28 4.00
CA VAL A 111 -22.62 11.07 4.02
C VAL A 111 -21.64 10.36 4.94
N TRP A 112 -20.41 10.17 4.46
CA TRP A 112 -19.33 9.44 5.12
C TRP A 112 -18.11 10.34 5.20
N LYS A 113 -17.53 10.54 6.39
CA LYS A 113 -16.50 11.55 6.64
C LYS A 113 -15.27 11.00 7.35
N GLN A 114 -14.15 11.66 7.10
CA GLN A 114 -12.92 11.50 7.86
C GLN A 114 -12.58 12.80 8.60
N ASP A 115 -11.82 12.67 9.70
CA ASP A 115 -11.34 13.80 10.49
C ASP A 115 -10.47 14.80 9.69
N ASN A 116 -9.84 14.33 8.61
CA ASN A 116 -9.04 15.16 7.69
C ASN A 116 -9.89 16.01 6.73
N GLY A 117 -11.22 15.86 6.76
CA GLY A 117 -12.17 16.57 5.90
C GLY A 117 -12.51 15.87 4.58
N TRP A 118 -11.95 14.69 4.32
CA TRP A 118 -12.37 13.86 3.18
C TRP A 118 -13.78 13.31 3.42
N GLU A 119 -14.57 13.26 2.36
CA GLU A 119 -15.95 12.79 2.45
C GLU A 119 -16.42 12.09 1.18
N TYR A 120 -17.33 11.14 1.36
CA TYR A 120 -18.19 10.62 0.29
C TYR A 120 -19.64 10.91 0.62
N GLN A 121 -20.42 11.25 -0.41
CA GLN A 121 -21.87 11.27 -0.33
C GLN A 121 -22.44 10.34 -1.39
N PHE A 122 -23.35 9.45 -0.99
CA PHE A 122 -24.11 8.57 -1.88
C PHE A 122 -25.60 8.81 -1.72
N THR A 123 -26.34 8.99 -2.82
CA THR A 123 -27.78 9.23 -2.80
C THR A 123 -28.57 8.02 -3.28
N ASP A 124 -29.80 7.88 -2.80
CA ASP A 124 -30.73 6.81 -3.19
C ASP A 124 -31.05 6.79 -4.70
N ASP A 125 -30.97 7.94 -5.38
CA ASP A 125 -31.14 8.07 -6.83
C ASP A 125 -29.88 7.76 -7.66
N GLY A 126 -28.84 7.21 -7.03
CA GLY A 126 -27.64 6.68 -7.68
C GLY A 126 -26.64 7.76 -8.10
N LYS A 127 -26.55 8.86 -7.35
CA LYS A 127 -25.50 9.88 -7.53
C LYS A 127 -24.51 9.85 -6.39
N PHE A 128 -23.29 10.30 -6.68
CA PHE A 128 -22.29 10.48 -5.64
C PHE A 128 -21.58 11.83 -5.72
N SER A 129 -20.96 12.21 -4.62
CA SER A 129 -19.87 13.18 -4.60
C SER A 129 -18.70 12.67 -3.77
N GLU A 130 -17.48 12.93 -4.24
CA GLU A 130 -16.22 12.67 -3.56
C GLU A 130 -15.59 14.02 -3.22
N GLU A 131 -15.39 14.26 -1.92
CA GLU A 131 -14.88 15.51 -1.32
C GLU A 131 -15.67 16.77 -1.69
N ASN A 132 -16.90 16.60 -2.20
CA ASN A 132 -17.69 17.68 -2.81
C ASN A 132 -16.94 18.40 -3.96
N ILE A 133 -15.99 17.70 -4.59
CA ILE A 133 -15.18 18.17 -5.72
C ILE A 133 -15.50 17.37 -6.97
N PHE A 134 -15.53 16.04 -6.86
CA PHE A 134 -15.88 15.15 -7.97
C PHE A 134 -17.31 14.65 -7.80
N PHE A 135 -18.04 14.56 -8.91
CA PHE A 135 -19.46 14.19 -8.93
C PHE A 135 -19.71 13.18 -10.03
N GLY A 136 -20.79 12.41 -9.87
CA GLY A 136 -21.25 11.53 -10.93
C GLY A 136 -22.35 10.56 -10.49
N ARG A 137 -22.34 9.39 -11.11
CA ARG A 137 -23.26 8.28 -10.81
C ARG A 137 -22.51 7.09 -10.25
N TYR A 138 -23.20 6.28 -9.46
CA TYR A 138 -22.62 5.04 -8.95
C TYR A 138 -23.55 3.85 -9.12
N THR A 139 -22.95 2.66 -9.10
CA THR A 139 -23.65 1.38 -8.95
C THR A 139 -22.96 0.55 -7.89
N VAL A 140 -23.72 -0.26 -7.16
CA VAL A 140 -23.19 -1.16 -6.13
C VAL A 140 -23.39 -2.60 -6.58
N ASP A 141 -22.32 -3.39 -6.50
CA ASP A 141 -22.32 -4.83 -6.57
C ASP A 141 -22.10 -5.38 -5.14
N GLU A 142 -23.20 -5.70 -4.46
CA GLU A 142 -23.18 -6.21 -3.09
C GLU A 142 -22.58 -7.61 -2.99
N GLU A 143 -22.59 -8.41 -4.07
CA GLU A 143 -22.03 -9.76 -4.06
C GLU A 143 -20.50 -9.71 -3.95
N ASN A 144 -19.89 -8.71 -4.58
CA ASN A 144 -18.44 -8.51 -4.61
C ASN A 144 -17.95 -7.36 -3.71
N SER A 145 -18.87 -6.75 -2.94
CA SER A 145 -18.65 -5.54 -2.16
C SER A 145 -17.89 -4.48 -2.96
N CYS A 146 -18.39 -4.13 -4.15
CA CYS A 146 -17.76 -3.17 -5.04
C CYS A 146 -18.71 -2.02 -5.40
N ILE A 147 -18.19 -0.79 -5.34
CA ILE A 147 -18.85 0.43 -5.81
C ILE A 147 -18.14 0.85 -7.10
N LYS A 148 -18.90 1.01 -8.17
CA LYS A 148 -18.40 1.63 -9.39
C LYS A 148 -18.79 3.10 -9.40
N LEU A 149 -17.81 4.00 -9.45
CA LEU A 149 -17.98 5.43 -9.64
C LEU A 149 -17.83 5.78 -11.12
N MET A 150 -18.81 6.49 -11.66
CA MET A 150 -18.81 7.00 -13.04
C MET A 150 -18.89 8.52 -12.97
N TYR A 151 -17.75 9.17 -13.20
CA TYR A 151 -17.62 10.61 -13.04
C TYR A 151 -18.32 11.38 -14.16
N ASP A 152 -18.89 12.54 -13.84
CA ASP A 152 -19.46 13.46 -14.83
C ASP A 152 -18.36 14.15 -15.67
N ASP A 153 -17.17 14.30 -15.08
CA ASP A 153 -15.96 14.77 -15.76
C ASP A 153 -15.37 13.67 -16.66
N PRO A 154 -14.62 14.03 -17.72
CA PRO A 154 -14.04 13.07 -18.66
C PRO A 154 -12.79 12.37 -18.08
N ILE A 155 -12.95 11.73 -16.93
CA ILE A 155 -11.96 10.89 -16.27
C ILE A 155 -12.44 9.44 -16.25
N GLU A 156 -11.54 8.52 -15.96
CA GLU A 156 -11.86 7.10 -15.93
C GLU A 156 -12.75 6.74 -14.74
N ASP A 157 -13.61 5.73 -14.93
CA ASP A 157 -14.43 5.18 -13.86
C ASP A 157 -13.52 4.57 -12.77
N ALA A 158 -13.89 4.74 -11.50
CA ALA A 158 -13.20 4.11 -10.38
C ALA A 158 -14.01 2.94 -9.83
N TYR A 159 -13.31 1.89 -9.40
CA TYR A 159 -13.91 0.73 -8.74
C TYR A 159 -13.37 0.70 -7.32
N LEU A 160 -14.24 0.94 -6.35
CA LEU A 160 -13.92 0.90 -4.93
C LEU A 160 -14.35 -0.46 -4.37
N TYR A 161 -13.49 -1.15 -3.64
CA TYR A 161 -13.97 -2.24 -2.78
C TYR A 161 -14.33 -1.68 -1.42
N TYR A 162 -15.37 -2.20 -0.79
CA TYR A 162 -15.81 -1.67 0.48
C TYR A 162 -16.15 -2.72 1.51
N GLU A 163 -16.12 -2.31 2.77
CA GLU A 163 -16.66 -3.02 3.91
C GLU A 163 -17.52 -2.04 4.70
N LEU A 164 -18.68 -2.51 5.15
CA LEU A 164 -19.63 -1.70 5.92
C LEU A 164 -19.86 -2.39 7.28
N ASP A 165 -19.38 -1.76 8.34
CA ASP A 165 -19.59 -2.22 9.72
C ASP A 165 -20.26 -1.12 10.54
N GLY A 166 -21.56 -1.25 10.77
CA GLY A 166 -22.32 -0.24 11.50
C GLY A 166 -22.18 1.15 10.87
N ASP A 167 -21.62 2.09 11.61
CA ASP A 167 -21.44 3.48 11.19
C ASP A 167 -20.06 3.74 10.56
N GLU A 168 -19.32 2.68 10.20
CA GLU A 168 -18.04 2.76 9.51
C GLU A 168 -18.13 2.17 8.09
N LEU A 169 -17.66 2.94 7.12
CA LEU A 169 -17.46 2.53 5.74
C LEU A 169 -15.96 2.52 5.45
N THR A 170 -15.38 1.33 5.28
CA THR A 170 -14.00 1.18 4.84
C THR A 170 -13.99 1.03 3.32
N ILE A 171 -13.24 1.89 2.64
CA ILE A 171 -13.04 1.89 1.19
C ILE A 171 -11.58 1.55 0.89
N ASP A 172 -11.40 0.59 0.00
CA ASP A 172 -10.17 0.30 -0.70
C ASP A 172 -10.19 1.11 -2.02
N TYR A 173 -9.46 2.23 -2.07
CA TYR A 173 -9.41 3.13 -3.22
C TYR A 173 -8.28 2.77 -4.19
N PRO A 174 -8.52 2.72 -5.51
CA PRO A 174 -7.52 2.36 -6.50
C PRO A 174 -6.54 3.50 -6.80
N TRP A 175 -5.26 3.29 -6.54
CA TRP A 175 -4.17 4.20 -6.87
C TRP A 175 -3.34 3.66 -8.03
N PRO A 176 -3.30 4.36 -9.18
CA PRO A 176 -2.42 3.99 -10.28
C PRO A 176 -0.95 4.19 -9.93
N MET A 177 -0.18 3.13 -10.13
CA MET A 177 1.24 3.03 -9.84
C MET A 177 2.05 2.81 -11.11
N VAL A 178 3.26 3.37 -11.10
CA VAL A 178 4.28 3.16 -12.12
C VAL A 178 5.52 2.55 -11.49
N LYS A 179 6.20 1.69 -12.25
CA LYS A 179 7.50 1.16 -11.82
C LYS A 179 8.49 2.32 -11.68
N THR A 180 9.26 2.32 -10.60
CA THR A 180 10.43 3.21 -10.49
C THR A 180 11.69 2.44 -10.87
N GLU A 181 12.69 3.17 -11.38
CA GLU A 181 14.02 2.57 -11.50
C GLU A 181 14.55 2.34 -10.08
N ALA A 182 14.86 1.08 -9.76
CA ALA A 182 15.54 0.73 -8.53
C ALA A 182 16.84 1.56 -8.45
N LYS A 183 16.84 2.64 -7.68
CA LYS A 183 18.04 3.42 -7.43
C LYS A 183 19.02 2.51 -6.69
N SER A 184 20.02 2.02 -7.42
CA SER A 184 21.17 1.26 -6.93
C SER A 184 22.05 2.10 -6.00
#